data_AF-A0A2D5HB54-F1
#
_entry.id   AF-A0A2D5HB54-F1
#
_cell.length_a   1.000
_cell.length_b   1.000
_cell.length_c   1.000
_cell.angle_alpha   90.00
_cell.angle_beta   90.00
_cell.angle_gamma   90.00
#
_symmetry.space_group_name_H-M   'P 1'
#
loop_
_entity.id
_entity.type
_entity.pdbx_description
1 polymer ?
#
loop_
_entity_poly.entity_id
_entity_poly.type
_entity_poly.pdbx_seq_one_letter_code
_entity_poly.pdbx_strand_id
1 'polypeptide(L)'
;MGTMLHNIHIDEFRAAMQDEREFVDVARTLKALATDLEVPAAPVLGALAHHGIEAALDLLSDLSNLNASCAFYRHRAGWRAKHGGVPIVH
;
A
#
# COMPACT_ATOMS: atom_id res chain seq x y z
N MET A 1 -7.81 -4.74 39.37
CA MET A 1 -6.83 -5.04 38.30
C MET A 1 -7.58 -5.45 37.03
N GLY A 2 -7.99 -4.48 36.20
CA GLY A 2 -8.87 -4.75 35.04
C GLY A 2 -8.63 -3.86 33.82
N THR A 3 -7.55 -3.07 33.81
CA THR A 3 -7.26 -2.08 32.76
C THR A 3 -6.30 -2.57 31.68
N MET A 4 -5.56 -3.67 31.90
CA MET A 4 -4.59 -4.17 30.91
C MET A 4 -5.26 -4.80 29.67
N LEU A 5 -6.36 -5.53 29.83
CA LEU A 5 -7.04 -6.22 28.71
C LEU A 5 -7.82 -5.28 27.78
N HIS A 6 -8.29 -4.13 28.27
CA HIS A 6 -8.97 -3.13 27.44
C HIS A 6 -8.00 -2.35 26.56
N ASN A 7 -6.80 -2.06 27.07
CA ASN A 7 -5.78 -1.33 26.30
C ASN A 7 -5.21 -2.18 25.16
N ILE A 8 -4.97 -3.48 25.38
CA ILE A 8 -4.44 -4.39 24.36
C ILE A 8 -5.38 -4.47 23.15
N HIS A 9 -6.69 -4.61 23.35
CA HIS A 9 -7.65 -4.63 22.25
C HIS A 9 -7.74 -3.30 21.49
N ILE A 10 -7.57 -2.16 22.16
CA ILE A 10 -7.59 -0.84 21.50
C ILE A 10 -6.33 -0.66 20.65
N ASP A 11 -5.17 -1.08 21.14
CA ASP A 11 -3.91 -0.96 20.42
C ASP A 11 -3.85 -1.93 19.22
N GLU A 12 -4.31 -3.18 19.38
CA GLU A 12 -4.46 -4.13 18.27
C GLU A 12 -5.46 -3.64 17.22
N PHE A 13 -6.59 -3.07 17.64
CA PHE A 13 -7.56 -2.47 16.74
C PHE A 13 -6.98 -1.27 15.98
N ARG A 14 -6.23 -0.40 16.66
CA ARG A 14 -5.54 0.73 16.02
C ARG A 14 -4.48 0.26 15.03
N ALA A 15 -3.72 -0.78 15.37
CA ALA A 15 -2.73 -1.37 14.48
C ALA A 15 -3.39 -1.99 13.24
N ALA A 16 -4.49 -2.74 13.40
CA ALA A 16 -5.26 -3.30 12.28
C ALA A 16 -5.86 -2.21 11.38
N MET A 17 -6.42 -1.14 11.97
CA MET A 17 -6.92 0.01 11.22
C MET A 17 -5.81 0.79 10.49
N GLN A 18 -4.60 0.83 11.05
CA GLN A 18 -3.44 1.42 10.40
C GLN A 18 -2.98 0.56 9.21
N ASP A 19 -2.91 -0.76 9.41
CA ASP A 19 -2.57 -1.73 8.36
C ASP A 19 -3.58 -1.69 7.19
N GLU A 20 -4.88 -1.61 7.50
CA GLU A 20 -5.92 -1.48 6.48
C GLU A 20 -5.83 -0.16 5.69
N ARG A 21 -5.50 0.95 6.37
CA ARG A 21 -5.24 2.23 5.70
C ARG A 21 -4.00 2.16 4.82
N GLU A 22 -2.94 1.50 5.26
CA GLU A 22 -1.74 1.28 4.46
C GLU A 22 -2.04 0.41 3.24
N PHE A 23 -2.84 -0.66 3.40
CA PHE A 23 -3.29 -1.50 2.31
C PHE A 23 -4.07 -0.69 1.26
N VAL A 24 -5.03 0.14 1.68
CA VAL A 24 -5.82 0.99 0.77
C VAL A 24 -4.94 2.00 0.04
N ASP A 25 -3.97 2.61 0.73
CA ASP A 25 -3.00 3.55 0.14
C ASP A 25 -2.15 2.86 -0.94
N VAL A 26 -1.62 1.68 -0.61
CA VAL A 26 -0.80 0.86 -1.52
C VAL A 26 -1.63 0.38 -2.71
N ALA A 27 -2.83 -0.15 -2.48
CA ALA A 27 -3.74 -0.60 -3.53
C ALA A 27 -4.13 0.54 -4.49
N ARG A 28 -4.42 1.73 -3.96
CA ARG A 28 -4.73 2.90 -4.78
C ARG A 28 -3.52 3.32 -5.63
N THR A 29 -2.33 3.31 -5.03
CA THR A 29 -1.09 3.66 -5.73
C THR A 29 -0.78 2.65 -6.84
N LEU A 30 -0.90 1.35 -6.56
CA LEU A 30 -0.71 0.29 -7.57
C LEU A 30 -1.74 0.36 -8.69
N LYS A 31 -3.00 0.68 -8.38
CA LYS A 31 -4.05 0.85 -9.40
C LYS A 31 -3.76 2.04 -10.31
N ALA A 32 -3.33 3.17 -9.75
CA ALA A 32 -2.94 4.34 -10.53
C ALA A 32 -1.74 4.02 -11.44
N LEU A 33 -0.72 3.37 -10.89
CA LEU A 33 0.46 2.99 -11.65
C LEU A 33 0.14 1.96 -12.75
N ALA A 34 -0.72 0.98 -12.48
CA ALA A 34 -1.19 0.04 -13.50
C ALA A 34 -1.94 0.74 -14.64
N THR A 35 -2.74 1.76 -14.31
CA THR A 35 -3.44 2.59 -15.31
C THR A 35 -2.45 3.37 -16.17
N ASP A 36 -1.46 4.01 -15.55
CA ASP A 36 -0.42 4.80 -16.25
C ASP A 36 0.46 3.93 -17.16
N LEU A 37 0.61 2.65 -16.83
CA LEU A 37 1.38 1.68 -17.60
C LEU A 37 0.53 0.86 -18.58
N GLU A 38 -0.77 1.16 -18.70
CA GLU A 38 -1.73 0.45 -19.56
C GLU A 38 -1.80 -1.08 -19.29
N VAL A 39 -1.52 -1.49 -18.05
CA VAL A 39 -1.56 -2.89 -17.61
C VAL A 39 -2.80 -3.19 -16.76
N PRO A 40 -3.32 -4.43 -16.78
CA PRO A 40 -4.49 -4.78 -15.99
C PRO A 40 -4.20 -4.69 -14.49
N ALA A 41 -4.95 -3.83 -13.79
CA ALA A 41 -4.79 -3.63 -12.34
C ALA A 41 -5.30 -4.81 -11.49
N ALA A 42 -6.28 -5.56 -11.98
CA ALA A 42 -6.90 -6.68 -11.24
C ALA A 42 -5.89 -7.76 -10.77
N PRO A 43 -5.00 -8.29 -11.62
CA PRO A 43 -4.01 -9.27 -11.18
C PRO A 43 -2.96 -8.67 -10.23
N VAL A 44 -2.60 -7.39 -10.39
CA VAL A 44 -1.67 -6.68 -9.50
C VAL A 44 -2.26 -6.50 -8.10
N LEU A 45 -3.54 -6.13 -8.01
CA LEU A 45 -4.26 -6.04 -6.73
C LEU A 45 -4.49 -7.42 -6.10
N GLY A 46 -4.69 -8.45 -6.92
CA GLY A 46 -4.74 -9.84 -6.47
C GLY A 46 -3.42 -10.27 -5.83
N ALA A 47 -2.28 -9.97 -6.46
CA ALA A 47 -0.95 -10.25 -5.91
C ALA A 47 -0.72 -9.48 -4.60
N LEU A 48 -1.14 -8.21 -4.50
CA LEU A 48 -1.07 -7.45 -3.26
C LEU A 48 -1.83 -8.13 -2.12
N ALA A 49 -3.07 -8.57 -2.38
CA ALA A 49 -3.93 -9.17 -1.37
C ALA A 49 -3.46 -10.54 -0.87
N HIS A 50 -2.77 -11.32 -1.71
CA HIS A 50 -2.39 -12.71 -1.39
C HIS A 50 -0.91 -12.88 -1.04
N HIS A 51 -0.04 -12.01 -1.57
CA HIS A 51 1.41 -12.18 -1.53
C HIS A 51 2.16 -10.91 -1.08
N GLY A 52 1.45 -9.81 -0.86
CA GLY A 52 2.03 -8.56 -0.40
C GLY A 52 2.61 -7.69 -1.52
N ILE A 53 3.26 -6.60 -1.09
CA ILE A 53 3.64 -5.50 -1.99
C ILE A 53 4.76 -5.88 -2.97
N GLU A 54 5.72 -6.71 -2.56
CA GLU A 54 6.85 -7.12 -3.41
C GLU A 54 6.35 -7.92 -4.61
N ALA A 55 5.51 -8.93 -4.38
CA ALA A 55 4.90 -9.74 -5.44
C ALA A 55 4.03 -8.90 -6.39
N ALA A 56 3.33 -7.88 -5.88
CA ALA A 56 2.55 -6.98 -6.72
C ALA A 56 3.43 -6.10 -7.61
N LEU A 57 4.59 -5.64 -7.11
CA LEU A 57 5.54 -4.83 -7.87
C LEU A 57 6.32 -5.65 -8.90
N ASP A 58 6.68 -6.89 -8.58
CA ASP A 58 7.33 -7.80 -9.52
C ASP A 58 6.38 -8.10 -10.69
N LEU A 59 5.14 -8.48 -10.40
CA LEU A 59 4.12 -8.72 -11.43
C LEU A 59 3.86 -7.48 -12.29
N LEU A 60 3.81 -6.30 -11.68
CA LEU A 60 3.62 -5.04 -12.40
C LEU A 60 4.84 -4.72 -13.29
N SER A 61 6.05 -5.05 -12.84
CA SER A 61 7.27 -4.88 -13.63
C SER A 61 7.32 -5.84 -14.82
N ASP A 62 6.92 -7.09 -14.62
CA ASP A 62 6.82 -8.10 -15.68
C ASP A 62 5.79 -7.70 -16.75
N LEU A 63 4.62 -7.21 -16.33
CA LEU A 63 3.54 -6.80 -17.24
C LEU A 63 3.86 -5.54 -18.04
N SER A 64 4.61 -4.61 -17.45
CA SER A 64 4.95 -3.32 -18.09
C SER A 64 6.31 -3.33 -18.77
N ASN A 65 7.12 -4.36 -18.56
CA ASN A 65 8.51 -4.46 -18.98
C ASN A 65 9.38 -3.27 -18.48
N LEU A 66 9.02 -2.72 -17.32
CA LEU A 66 9.64 -1.55 -16.69
C LEU A 66 9.86 -1.82 -15.20
N ASN A 67 10.85 -1.16 -14.59
CA ASN A 67 11.05 -1.24 -13.15
C ASN A 67 9.94 -0.47 -12.40
N ALA A 68 8.90 -1.19 -11.97
CA ALA A 68 7.72 -0.60 -11.35
C ALA A 68 7.96 -0.12 -9.91
N SER A 69 8.98 -0.63 -9.21
CA SER A 69 9.30 -0.25 -7.83
C SER A 69 9.69 1.23 -7.71
N CYS A 70 10.58 1.72 -8.59
CA CYS A 70 10.95 3.13 -8.62
C CYS A 70 9.79 4.05 -9.02
N ALA A 71 8.89 3.59 -9.88
CA ALA A 71 7.70 4.34 -10.27
C ALA A 71 6.68 4.40 -9.12
N PHE A 72 6.48 3.29 -8.41
CA PHE A 72 5.60 3.18 -7.25
C PHE A 72 5.99 4.13 -6.12
N TYR A 73 7.26 4.15 -5.68
CA TYR A 73 7.68 5.05 -4.60
C TYR A 73 7.57 6.52 -4.98
N ARG A 74 7.81 6.87 -6.25
CA ARG A 74 7.60 8.25 -6.74
C ARG A 74 6.12 8.63 -6.74
N HIS A 75 5.25 7.72 -7.19
CA HIS A 75 3.80 7.93 -7.19
C HIS A 75 3.26 8.10 -5.77
N ARG A 76 3.69 7.22 -4.85
CA ARG A 76 3.33 7.27 -3.43
C ARG A 76 3.82 8.56 -2.75
N ALA A 77 5.07 8.97 -3.00
CA ALA A 77 5.62 10.22 -2.49
C ALA A 77 4.87 11.45 -3.03
N GLY A 78 4.56 11.46 -4.33
CA GLY A 78 3.78 12.52 -4.96
C GLY A 78 2.35 12.62 -4.42
N TRP A 79 1.70 11.48 -4.18
CA TRP A 79 0.37 11.43 -3.56
C TRP A 79 0.40 11.98 -2.13
N ARG A 80 1.37 11.56 -1.31
CA ARG A 80 1.52 12.07 0.06
C ARG A 80 1.82 13.57 0.10
N ALA A 81 2.63 14.07 -0.84
CA ALA A 81 2.91 15.50 -0.97
C ALA A 81 1.67 16.31 -1.36
N LYS A 82 0.80 15.77 -2.24
CA LYS A 82 -0.43 16.44 -2.69
C LYS A 82 -1.58 16.39 -1.69
N HIS A 83 -1.63 15.35 -0.85
CA HIS A 83 -2.75 15.09 0.05
C HIS A 83 -2.40 15.23 1.54
N GLY A 84 -1.28 15.89 1.87
CA GLY A 84 -0.94 16.26 3.25
C GLY A 84 -0.58 15.07 4.15
N GLY A 85 0.22 14.13 3.63
CA GLY A 85 0.75 13.03 4.44
C GLY A 85 1.59 13.57 5.60
N VAL A 86 1.09 13.43 6.82
CA VAL A 86 1.87 13.67 8.03
C VAL A 86 3.12 12.78 7.95
N PRO A 87 4.33 13.33 8.03
CA PRO A 87 5.53 12.51 8.11
C PRO A 87 5.41 11.63 9.36
N ILE A 88 5.46 10.31 9.19
CA ILE A 88 5.70 9.42 10.32
C ILE A 88 7.15 9.66 10.71
N VAL A 89 7.35 10.56 11.66
CA VAL A 89 8.60 10.70 12.40
C VAL A 89 8.75 9.44 13.23
N HIS A 90 9.74 8.62 12.88
CA HIS A 90 10.21 7.52 13.72
C HIS A 90 10.85 8.05 15.00
#